data_AF-A0A1H4Q1E5-F1
#
_entry.id   AF-A0A1H4Q1E5-F1
#
_cell.length_a   1.000
_cell.length_b   1.000
_cell.length_c   1.000
_cell.angle_alpha   90.00
_cell.angle_beta   90.00
_cell.angle_gamma   90.00
#
_symmetry.space_group_name_H-M   'P 1'
#
loop_
_entity.id
_entity.type
_entity.pdbx_description
1 polymer ?
#
loop_
_entity_poly.entity_id
_entity_poly.type
_entity_poly.pdbx_seq_one_letter_code
_entity_poly.pdbx_strand_id
1 'polypeptide(L)'
;MTHLPLRPAPGKLGEPTESDPIMTADLQTITTRATTVGVLTIVVGVLVALWVVGSRALFGMTGPVAVIMACTLAPVGLVLQVLSGVWLRRALALGHRIVPVIVALSFSATAGILFGLTVPEITGTGPRSLFAPAGDGFALEMSTALCNPLAVVYLGTSIAAAIFARLALRTPRTEEAHDFAS
;
A
#
# COMPACT_ATOMS: atom_id res chain seq x y z
N MET A 1 -9.11 -37.13 -58.13
CA MET A 1 -8.70 -35.75 -58.47
C MET A 1 -9.51 -34.81 -57.59
N THR A 2 -8.91 -34.38 -56.49
CA THR A 2 -9.60 -33.66 -55.40
C THR A 2 -9.23 -32.19 -55.50
N HIS A 3 -10.19 -31.35 -55.86
CA HIS A 3 -9.98 -29.90 -55.99
C HIS A 3 -9.78 -29.28 -54.61
N LEU A 4 -8.55 -28.85 -54.31
CA LEU A 4 -8.24 -28.01 -53.16
C LEU A 4 -8.73 -26.58 -53.43
N PRO A 5 -9.51 -25.96 -52.52
CA PRO A 5 -9.90 -24.57 -52.66
C PRO A 5 -8.68 -23.65 -52.46
N LEU A 6 -8.52 -22.71 -53.39
CA LEU A 6 -7.47 -21.69 -53.38
C LEU A 6 -7.61 -20.77 -52.16
N ARG A 7 -6.53 -20.68 -51.40
CA ARG A 7 -6.36 -19.76 -50.27
C ARG A 7 -6.54 -18.31 -50.75
N PRO A 8 -7.45 -17.51 -50.17
CA PRO A 8 -7.59 -16.11 -50.54
C PRO A 8 -6.30 -15.34 -50.20
N ALA A 9 -5.93 -14.43 -51.10
CA ALA A 9 -4.75 -13.58 -50.95
C ALA A 9 -4.83 -12.74 -49.67
N PRO A 10 -3.69 -12.44 -49.03
CA PRO A 10 -3.64 -11.53 -47.89
C PRO A 10 -4.18 -10.17 -48.35
N GLY A 11 -5.39 -9.84 -47.88
CA GLY A 11 -5.93 -8.50 -48.00
C GLY A 11 -4.91 -7.52 -47.44
N LYS A 12 -4.62 -6.47 -48.22
CA LYS A 12 -3.77 -5.36 -47.79
C LYS A 12 -4.24 -4.94 -46.39
N LEU A 13 -3.40 -5.17 -45.37
CA LEU A 13 -3.56 -4.50 -44.10
C LEU A 13 -3.66 -3.01 -44.43
N GLY A 14 -4.80 -2.41 -44.12
CA GLY A 14 -4.97 -0.98 -44.19
C GLY A 14 -3.79 -0.34 -43.48
N GLU A 15 -3.16 0.63 -44.13
CA GLU A 15 -2.17 1.47 -43.48
C GLU A 15 -2.78 1.99 -42.17
N PRO A 16 -2.00 2.06 -41.08
CA PRO A 16 -2.47 2.55 -39.79
C PRO A 16 -2.86 4.02 -39.96
N THR A 17 -4.11 4.25 -40.35
CA THR A 17 -4.75 5.55 -40.38
C THR A 17 -4.75 6.06 -38.96
N GLU A 18 -4.04 7.17 -38.77
CA GLU A 18 -4.46 8.26 -37.90
C GLU A 18 -4.75 7.83 -36.46
N SER A 19 -3.72 7.96 -35.62
CA SER A 19 -3.80 7.94 -34.16
C SER A 19 -5.12 8.52 -33.65
N ASP A 20 -6.05 7.63 -33.29
CA ASP A 20 -7.36 8.00 -32.78
C ASP A 20 -7.19 8.91 -31.55
N PRO A 21 -7.60 10.19 -31.61
CA PRO A 21 -7.44 11.12 -30.49
C PRO A 21 -8.14 10.61 -29.22
N ILE A 22 -9.18 9.80 -29.39
CA ILE A 22 -9.91 9.14 -28.30
C ILE A 22 -9.00 8.16 -27.54
N MET A 23 -8.17 7.37 -28.23
CA MET A 23 -7.28 6.39 -27.59
C MET A 23 -6.16 7.07 -26.78
N THR A 24 -5.70 8.24 -27.21
CA THR A 24 -4.67 9.00 -26.49
C THR A 24 -5.18 9.62 -25.18
N ALA A 25 -6.45 10.08 -25.15
CA ALA A 25 -7.07 10.67 -23.97
C ALA A 25 -7.29 9.64 -22.83
N ASP A 26 -7.67 8.41 -23.18
CA ASP A 26 -7.86 7.33 -22.21
C ASP A 26 -6.55 6.88 -21.56
N LEU A 27 -5.49 6.74 -22.36
CA LEU A 27 -4.15 6.38 -21.85
C LEU A 27 -3.59 7.44 -20.89
N GLN A 28 -3.77 8.73 -21.20
CA GLN A 28 -3.37 9.83 -20.30
C GLN A 28 -4.15 9.80 -18.98
N THR A 29 -5.45 9.54 -19.03
CA THR A 29 -6.31 9.47 -17.84
C THR A 29 -5.92 8.31 -16.93
N ILE A 30 -5.66 7.13 -17.51
CA ILE A 30 -5.23 5.93 -16.76
C ILE A 30 -3.87 6.16 -16.10
N THR A 31 -2.90 6.69 -16.85
CA THR A 31 -1.53 6.93 -16.35
C THR A 31 -1.51 7.97 -15.23
N THR A 32 -2.34 9.00 -15.35
CA THR A 32 -2.47 10.05 -14.32
C THR A 32 -3.07 9.47 -13.05
N ARG A 33 -4.18 8.74 -13.13
CA ARG A 33 -4.81 8.08 -11.97
C ARG A 33 -3.86 7.10 -11.28
N ALA A 34 -3.16 6.28 -12.06
CA ALA A 34 -2.18 5.32 -11.55
C ALA A 34 -1.05 6.01 -10.77
N THR A 35 -0.55 7.13 -11.30
CA THR A 35 0.50 7.91 -10.66
C THR A 35 0.01 8.57 -9.39
N THR A 36 -1.17 9.22 -9.41
CA THR A 36 -1.74 9.89 -8.23
C THR A 36 -1.99 8.90 -7.09
N VAL A 37 -2.61 7.75 -7.36
CA VAL A 37 -2.90 6.74 -6.33
C VAL A 37 -1.60 6.18 -5.74
N GLY A 38 -0.64 5.81 -6.60
CA GLY A 38 0.64 5.28 -6.14
C GLY A 38 1.42 6.28 -5.28
N VAL A 39 1.47 7.55 -5.69
CA VAL A 39 2.12 8.62 -4.93
C VAL A 39 1.40 8.86 -3.60
N LEU A 40 0.08 8.93 -3.60
CA LEU A 40 -0.70 9.13 -2.38
C LEU A 40 -0.45 8.00 -1.37
N THR A 41 -0.45 6.74 -1.82
CA THR A 41 -0.12 5.59 -0.97
C THR A 41 1.27 5.71 -0.36
N ILE A 42 2.28 6.09 -1.16
CA ILE A 42 3.64 6.28 -0.66
C ILE A 42 3.66 7.37 0.41
N VAL A 43 3.06 8.53 0.13
CA VAL A 43 2.99 9.66 1.07
C VAL A 43 2.32 9.25 2.37
N VAL A 44 1.17 8.59 2.32
CA VAL A 44 0.47 8.09 3.51
C VAL A 44 1.35 7.10 4.29
N GLY A 45 2.01 6.18 3.59
CA GLY A 45 2.94 5.23 4.21
C GLY A 45 4.10 5.92 4.94
N VAL A 46 4.70 6.94 4.31
CA VAL A 46 5.75 7.75 4.94
C VAL A 46 5.20 8.48 6.16
N LEU A 47 4.04 9.12 6.06
CA LEU A 47 3.42 9.84 7.18
C LEU A 47 3.11 8.90 8.35
N VAL A 48 2.64 7.68 8.10
CA VAL A 48 2.39 6.67 9.15
C VAL A 48 3.70 6.23 9.81
N ALA A 49 4.75 5.96 9.03
CA ALA A 49 6.05 5.58 9.58
C ALA A 49 6.66 6.71 10.43
N LEU A 50 6.56 7.96 9.95
CA LEU A 50 6.95 9.14 10.70
C LEU A 50 6.10 9.34 11.94
N TRP A 51 4.79 9.07 11.88
CA TRP A 51 3.89 9.17 13.03
C TRP A 51 4.28 8.20 14.15
N VAL A 52 4.55 6.94 13.82
CA VAL A 52 4.92 5.89 14.80
C VAL A 52 6.13 6.30 15.66
N VAL A 53 7.08 7.04 15.09
CA VAL A 53 8.28 7.53 15.79
C VAL A 53 8.07 8.93 16.35
N GLY A 54 7.56 9.82 15.51
CA GLY A 54 7.49 11.25 15.75
C GLY A 54 6.41 11.65 16.73
N SER A 55 5.33 10.87 16.89
CA SER A 55 4.28 11.15 17.87
C SER A 55 4.89 11.39 19.25
N ARG A 56 5.80 10.53 19.68
CA ARG A 56 6.53 10.64 20.96
C ARG A 56 7.32 11.93 21.11
N ALA A 57 8.04 12.33 20.06
CA ALA A 57 8.84 13.56 20.08
C ALA A 57 7.94 14.80 20.19
N LEU A 58 6.78 14.80 19.51
CA LEU A 58 5.82 15.91 19.54
C LEU A 58 5.24 16.17 20.94
N PHE A 59 5.16 15.14 21.78
CA PHE A 59 4.63 15.24 23.15
C PHE A 59 5.72 15.20 24.23
N GLY A 60 7.00 15.34 23.84
CA GLY A 60 8.12 15.35 24.79
C GLY A 60 8.37 14.02 25.51
N MET A 61 7.82 12.92 24.99
CA MET A 61 7.96 11.57 25.54
C MET A 61 9.06 10.81 24.79
N THR A 62 10.29 11.30 24.86
CA THR A 62 11.44 10.61 24.27
C THR A 62 12.05 9.65 25.29
N GLY A 63 12.14 8.37 24.95
CA GLY A 63 12.75 7.35 25.78
C GLY A 63 13.36 6.20 24.96
N PRO A 64 13.87 5.15 25.63
CA PRO A 64 14.51 4.02 24.95
C PRO A 64 13.60 3.30 23.96
N VAL A 65 12.28 3.23 24.23
CA VAL A 65 11.33 2.53 23.36
C VAL A 65 11.20 3.28 22.04
N ALA A 66 11.13 4.61 22.08
CA ALA A 66 11.14 5.48 20.89
C ALA A 66 12.32 5.16 19.96
N VAL A 67 13.52 5.02 20.52
CA VAL A 67 14.75 4.73 19.76
C VAL A 67 14.68 3.34 19.13
N ILE A 68 14.25 2.33 19.89
CA ILE A 68 14.09 0.96 19.37
C ILE A 68 13.09 0.95 18.21
N MET A 69 11.94 1.61 18.35
CA MET A 69 10.94 1.66 17.29
C MET A 69 11.42 2.43 16.06
N ALA A 70 12.15 3.53 16.26
CA ALA A 70 12.76 4.30 15.19
C ALA A 70 13.78 3.49 14.39
N CYS A 71 14.57 2.64 15.06
CA CYS A 71 15.59 1.82 14.42
C CYS A 71 15.05 0.51 13.81
N THR A 72 13.86 0.06 14.21
CA THR A 72 13.33 -1.26 13.81
C THR A 72 11.99 -1.17 13.07
N LEU A 73 10.91 -0.83 13.79
CA LEU A 73 9.55 -0.91 13.28
C LEU A 73 9.29 0.12 12.18
N ALA A 74 9.78 1.35 12.37
CA ALA A 74 9.59 2.44 11.42
C ALA A 74 10.24 2.17 10.05
N PRO A 75 11.53 1.78 9.95
CA PRO A 75 12.15 1.48 8.66
C PRO A 75 11.52 0.25 8.00
N VAL A 76 11.17 -0.79 8.75
CA VAL A 76 10.50 -1.98 8.19
C VAL A 76 9.13 -1.60 7.61
N GLY A 77 8.31 -0.89 8.38
CA GLY A 77 7.01 -0.41 7.93
C GLY A 77 7.11 0.52 6.72
N LEU A 78 8.07 1.46 6.75
CA LEU A 78 8.34 2.38 5.65
C LEU A 78 8.69 1.64 4.36
N VAL A 79 9.61 0.67 4.42
CA VAL A 79 10.01 -0.12 3.25
C VAL A 79 8.82 -0.89 2.68
N LEU A 80 8.02 -1.55 3.54
CA LEU A 80 6.84 -2.29 3.09
C LEU A 80 5.80 -1.38 2.42
N GLN A 81 5.54 -0.20 2.98
CA GLN A 81 4.59 0.77 2.45
C GLN A 81 5.06 1.36 1.12
N VAL A 82 6.34 1.73 1.03
CA VAL A 82 6.94 2.25 -0.21
C VAL A 82 6.92 1.19 -1.31
N LEU A 83 7.34 -0.05 -1.01
CA LEU A 83 7.29 -1.15 -1.98
C LEU A 83 5.86 -1.43 -2.45
N SER A 84 4.89 -1.44 -1.53
CA SER A 84 3.47 -1.60 -1.86
C SER A 84 2.99 -0.51 -2.80
N GLY A 85 3.31 0.77 -2.54
CA GLY A 85 2.94 1.89 -3.40
C GLY A 85 3.60 1.84 -4.78
N VAL A 86 4.88 1.46 -4.86
CA VAL A 86 5.60 1.29 -6.13
C VAL A 86 4.99 0.17 -6.97
N TRP A 87 4.70 -0.99 -6.37
CA TRP A 87 4.08 -2.12 -7.07
C TRP A 87 2.63 -1.82 -7.45
N LEU A 88 1.89 -1.15 -6.59
CA LEU A 88 0.52 -0.68 -6.85
C LEU A 88 0.47 0.25 -8.07
N ARG A 89 1.39 1.23 -8.14
CA ARG A 89 1.50 2.13 -9.29
C ARG A 89 1.73 1.36 -10.59
N ARG A 90 2.62 0.37 -10.57
CA ARG A 90 2.90 -0.48 -11.73
C ARG A 90 1.69 -1.35 -12.10
N ALA A 91 1.00 -1.93 -11.12
CA ALA A 91 -0.17 -2.76 -11.35
C ALA A 91 -1.32 -1.96 -11.98
N LEU A 92 -1.55 -0.73 -11.50
CA LEU A 92 -2.52 0.20 -12.07
C LEU A 92 -2.18 0.63 -13.50
N ALA A 93 -0.90 0.93 -13.77
CA ALA A 93 -0.46 1.29 -15.12
C ALA A 93 -0.66 0.15 -16.13
N LEU A 94 -0.67 -1.10 -15.64
CA LEU A 94 -0.96 -2.30 -16.43
C LEU A 94 -2.46 -2.68 -16.45
N GLY A 95 -3.34 -1.89 -15.83
CA GLY A 95 -4.79 -2.12 -15.82
C GLY A 95 -5.29 -3.20 -14.85
N HIS A 96 -4.50 -3.60 -13.85
CA HIS A 96 -4.90 -4.65 -12.91
C HIS A 96 -5.84 -4.15 -11.80
N ARG A 97 -6.61 -5.08 -11.22
CA ARG A 97 -7.49 -4.80 -10.07
C ARG A 97 -6.68 -4.68 -8.78
N ILE A 98 -6.91 -3.60 -8.03
CA ILE A 98 -6.08 -3.23 -6.87
C ILE A 98 -6.83 -3.12 -5.52
N VAL A 99 -8.12 -3.47 -5.50
CA VAL A 99 -8.98 -3.34 -4.31
C VAL A 99 -8.37 -4.01 -3.05
N PRO A 100 -7.85 -5.25 -3.10
CA PRO A 100 -7.27 -5.90 -1.92
C PRO A 100 -6.07 -5.15 -1.35
N VAL A 101 -5.27 -4.52 -2.22
CA VAL A 101 -4.10 -3.73 -1.81
C VAL A 101 -4.54 -2.49 -1.05
N ILE A 102 -5.53 -1.75 -1.55
CA ILE A 102 -6.05 -0.54 -0.89
C ILE A 102 -6.62 -0.90 0.49
N VAL A 103 -7.41 -1.97 0.60
CA VAL A 103 -7.99 -2.40 1.87
C VAL A 103 -6.89 -2.73 2.90
N ALA A 104 -5.89 -3.52 2.50
CA ALA A 104 -4.77 -3.85 3.37
C ALA A 104 -3.96 -2.62 3.81
N LEU A 105 -3.72 -1.67 2.90
CA LEU A 105 -3.05 -0.40 3.21
C LEU A 105 -3.85 0.45 4.20
N SER A 106 -5.17 0.54 4.07
CA SER A 106 -6.04 1.29 4.98
C SER A 106 -6.04 0.69 6.39
N PHE A 107 -6.11 -0.65 6.50
CA PHE A 107 -5.99 -1.33 7.79
C PHE A 107 -4.60 -1.10 8.40
N SER A 108 -3.55 -1.18 7.60
CA SER A 108 -2.19 -0.90 8.04
C SER A 108 -2.06 0.54 8.56
N ALA A 109 -2.49 1.54 7.78
CA ALA A 109 -2.42 2.93 8.19
C ALA A 109 -3.18 3.19 9.49
N THR A 110 -4.40 2.66 9.62
CA THR A 110 -5.22 2.82 10.81
C THR A 110 -4.59 2.15 12.03
N ALA A 111 -4.10 0.92 11.87
CA ALA A 111 -3.42 0.19 12.95
C ALA A 111 -2.11 0.86 13.36
N GLY A 112 -1.33 1.38 12.41
CA GLY A 112 -0.09 2.11 12.67
C GLY A 112 -0.32 3.43 13.41
N ILE A 113 -1.39 4.15 13.07
CA ILE A 113 -1.80 5.37 13.79
C ILE A 113 -2.18 5.05 15.23
N LEU A 114 -3.07 4.07 15.42
CA LEU A 114 -3.50 3.64 16.75
C LEU A 114 -2.34 3.10 17.57
N PHE A 115 -1.45 2.32 16.96
CA PHE A 115 -0.24 1.83 17.59
C PHE A 115 0.61 2.99 18.12
N GLY A 116 0.86 4.02 17.29
CA GLY A 116 1.57 5.22 17.72
C GLY A 116 0.96 5.93 18.93
N LEU A 117 -0.35 5.81 19.15
CA LEU A 117 -1.06 6.35 20.31
C LEU A 117 -0.97 5.44 21.55
N THR A 118 -0.99 4.12 21.36
CA THR A 118 -1.09 3.15 22.46
C THR A 118 0.26 2.73 23.02
N VAL A 119 1.35 2.84 22.26
CA VAL A 119 2.64 2.32 22.73
C VAL A 119 3.09 3.13 23.96
N PRO A 120 3.37 2.48 25.10
CA PRO A 120 3.92 3.15 26.27
C PRO A 120 5.39 3.55 26.07
N GLU A 121 5.84 4.55 26.80
CA GLU A 121 7.22 5.00 26.86
C GLU A 121 7.65 5.13 28.32
N ILE A 122 8.91 4.82 28.62
CA ILE A 122 9.49 5.00 29.95
C ILE A 122 10.13 6.38 30.00
N THR A 123 9.49 7.32 30.69
CA THR A 123 10.00 8.68 30.89
C THR A 123 10.67 8.82 32.26
N GLY A 124 11.40 9.92 32.49
CA GLY A 124 11.96 10.23 33.82
C GLY A 124 10.90 10.38 34.92
N THR A 125 9.64 10.60 34.56
CA THR A 125 8.50 10.68 35.49
C THR A 125 7.71 9.37 35.63
N GLY A 126 8.18 8.29 35.00
CA GLY A 126 7.51 7.00 34.97
C GLY A 126 6.93 6.65 33.58
N PRO A 127 6.26 5.49 33.48
CA PRO A 127 5.68 5.02 32.21
C PRO A 127 4.46 5.85 31.81
N ARG A 128 4.42 6.30 30.55
CA ARG A 128 3.31 7.09 29.98
C ARG A 128 3.02 6.67 28.55
N SER A 129 1.78 6.83 28.10
CA SER A 129 1.39 6.69 26.70
C SER A 129 0.52 7.88 26.29
N LEU A 130 0.29 8.07 24.99
CA LEU A 130 -0.62 9.15 24.54
C LEU A 130 -2.06 8.89 24.95
N PHE A 131 -2.43 7.62 25.14
CA PHE A 131 -3.72 7.21 25.66
C PHE A 131 -3.84 7.38 27.19
N ALA A 132 -2.71 7.43 27.90
CA ALA A 132 -2.62 7.59 29.35
C ALA A 132 -1.63 8.72 29.72
N PRO A 133 -1.91 9.99 29.37
CA PRO A 133 -0.95 11.08 29.54
C PRO A 133 -0.64 11.39 31.01
N ALA A 134 -1.61 11.17 31.90
CA ALA A 134 -1.44 11.33 33.35
C ALA A 134 -0.70 10.16 34.01
N GLY A 135 -0.42 9.07 33.28
CA GLY A 135 0.17 7.86 33.85
C GLY A 135 -0.80 7.05 34.72
N ASP A 136 -2.11 7.17 34.49
CA ASP A 136 -3.11 6.34 35.16
C ASP A 136 -2.84 4.84 34.88
N GLY A 137 -2.78 4.04 35.93
CA GLY A 137 -2.35 2.64 35.86
C GLY A 137 -3.24 1.80 34.95
N PHE A 138 -4.56 1.97 35.06
CA PHE A 138 -5.52 1.24 34.25
C PHE A 138 -5.42 1.61 32.75
N ALA A 139 -5.35 2.91 32.44
CA ALA A 139 -5.19 3.37 31.07
C ALA A 139 -3.86 2.91 30.45
N LEU A 140 -2.78 2.86 31.25
CA LEU A 140 -1.49 2.37 30.82
C LEU A 140 -1.52 0.86 30.51
N GLU A 141 -2.14 0.05 31.38
CA GLU A 141 -2.34 -1.39 31.17
C GLU A 141 -3.13 -1.66 29.89
N MET A 142 -4.24 -0.95 29.68
CA MET A 142 -5.05 -1.06 28.47
C MET A 142 -4.28 -0.66 27.21
N SER A 143 -3.51 0.44 27.27
CA SER A 143 -2.69 0.88 26.14
C SER A 143 -1.60 -0.15 25.78
N THR A 144 -1.00 -0.78 26.79
CA THR A 144 0.00 -1.84 26.62
C THR A 144 -0.65 -3.11 26.02
N ALA A 145 -1.84 -3.48 26.48
CA ALA A 145 -2.57 -4.62 25.96
C ALA A 145 -2.96 -4.45 24.48
N LEU A 146 -3.34 -3.23 24.06
CA LEU A 146 -3.70 -2.91 22.68
C LEU A 146 -2.48 -2.73 21.76
N CYS A 147 -1.35 -2.30 22.30
CA CYS A 147 -0.12 -2.05 21.55
C CYS A 147 0.33 -3.28 20.75
N ASN A 148 0.34 -4.47 21.37
CA ASN A 148 0.82 -5.69 20.69
C ASN A 148 -0.07 -6.13 19.52
N PRO A 149 -1.40 -6.28 19.68
CA PRO A 149 -2.30 -6.58 18.56
C PRO A 149 -2.21 -5.54 17.44
N LEU A 150 -2.15 -4.24 17.77
CA LEU A 150 -2.06 -3.18 16.77
C LEU A 150 -0.76 -3.25 15.97
N ALA A 151 0.37 -3.56 16.61
CA ALA A 151 1.64 -3.80 15.93
C ALA A 151 1.55 -4.96 14.94
N VAL A 152 0.93 -6.06 15.35
CA VAL A 152 0.74 -7.25 14.52
C VAL A 152 -0.18 -6.95 13.34
N VAL A 153 -1.30 -6.26 13.56
CA VAL A 153 -2.21 -5.86 12.47
C VAL A 153 -1.50 -4.92 11.51
N TYR A 154 -0.76 -3.93 12.00
CA TYR A 154 0.02 -3.00 11.19
C TYR A 154 1.03 -3.72 10.28
N LEU A 155 1.90 -4.56 10.86
CA LEU A 155 2.91 -5.28 10.09
C LEU A 155 2.28 -6.34 9.18
N GLY A 156 1.33 -7.12 9.69
CA GLY A 156 0.67 -8.18 8.93
C GLY A 156 -0.08 -7.65 7.71
N THR A 157 -0.82 -6.56 7.86
CA THR A 157 -1.53 -5.92 6.73
C THR A 157 -0.58 -5.18 5.78
N SER A 158 0.54 -4.63 6.26
CA SER A 158 1.60 -4.08 5.39
C SER A 158 2.25 -5.16 4.53
N ILE A 159 2.55 -6.32 5.10
CA ILE A 159 3.08 -7.47 4.37
C ILE A 159 2.05 -7.98 3.36
N ALA A 160 0.79 -8.13 3.77
CA ALA A 160 -0.29 -8.55 2.88
C ALA A 160 -0.48 -7.58 1.72
N ALA A 161 -0.46 -6.26 1.97
CA ALA A 161 -0.50 -5.23 0.94
C ALA A 161 0.64 -5.38 -0.08
N ALA A 162 1.87 -5.60 0.40
CA ALA A 162 3.03 -5.79 -0.45
C ALA A 162 2.89 -7.07 -1.31
N ILE A 163 2.45 -8.18 -0.71
CA ILE A 163 2.20 -9.43 -1.43
C ILE A 163 1.11 -9.24 -2.48
N PHE A 164 -0.04 -8.66 -2.14
CA PHE A 164 -1.13 -8.44 -3.09
C PHE A 164 -0.72 -7.52 -4.23
N ALA A 165 0.03 -6.45 -3.94
CA ALA A 165 0.56 -5.55 -4.96
C ALA A 165 1.52 -6.28 -5.91
N ARG A 166 2.34 -7.19 -5.39
CA ARG A 166 3.24 -8.03 -6.19
C ARG A 166 2.51 -9.09 -6.99
N LEU A 167 1.47 -9.72 -6.44
CA LEU A 167 0.65 -10.71 -7.13
C LEU A 167 -0.14 -10.08 -8.26
N ALA A 168 -0.64 -8.85 -8.08
CA ALA A 168 -1.33 -8.09 -9.12
C ALA A 168 -0.44 -7.86 -10.37
N LEU A 169 0.89 -7.85 -10.22
CA LEU A 169 1.82 -7.76 -11.36
C LEU A 169 2.03 -9.09 -12.10
N ARG A 170 1.60 -10.22 -11.51
CA ARG A 170 1.78 -11.57 -12.07
C ARG A 170 0.52 -12.12 -12.73
N THR A 171 -0.63 -11.53 -12.48
CA THR A 171 -1.90 -11.96 -13.07
C THR A 171 -1.96 -11.51 -14.54
N PRO A 172 -2.48 -12.32 -15.48
CA PRO A 172 -2.74 -11.87 -16.85
C PRO A 172 -3.76 -10.74 -16.90
N ARG A 173 -3.68 -9.90 -17.95
CA ARG A 173 -4.60 -8.77 -18.15
C ARG A 173 -6.03 -9.30 -18.26
N THR A 174 -6.98 -8.63 -17.59
CA THR A 174 -8.35 -9.13 -17.44
C THR A 174 -9.12 -9.21 -18.77
N GLU A 175 -8.65 -8.52 -19.81
CA GLU A 175 -9.20 -8.59 -21.18
C GLU A 175 -8.91 -9.93 -21.88
N GLU A 176 -7.71 -10.51 -21.68
CA GLU A 176 -7.36 -11.79 -22.30
C GLU A 176 -8.17 -12.95 -21.70
N ALA A 177 -8.51 -12.87 -20.41
CA ALA A 177 -9.32 -13.90 -19.75
C ALA A 177 -10.76 -13.99 -20.30
N HIS A 178 -11.26 -12.93 -20.93
CA HIS A 178 -12.59 -12.93 -21.55
C HIS A 178 -12.58 -13.53 -22.96
N ASP A 179 -11.46 -13.40 -23.69
CA ASP A 179 -11.24 -14.00 -25.02
C ASP A 179 -10.96 -15.51 -24.95
N PHE A 180 -10.32 -16.00 -23.88
CA PHE A 180 -10.11 -17.44 -23.69
C PHE A 180 -11.35 -18.20 -23.20
N ALA A 181 -12.42 -17.47 -22.83
CA ALA A 181 -13.66 -18.04 -22.31
C ALA A 181 -14.81 -18.07 -23.34
N SER A 182 -14.59 -17.56 -24.56
CA SER A 182 -15.52 -17.60 -25.69
C SER A 182 -15.08 -18.61 -26.75
#